data_AF-A0A3B0YLW8-F1
#
_entry.id   AF-A0A3B0YLW8-F1
#
_cell.length_a   1.000
_cell.length_b   1.000
_cell.length_c   1.000
_cell.angle_alpha   90.00
_cell.angle_beta   90.00
_cell.angle_gamma   90.00
#
_symmetry.space_group_name_H-M   'P 1'
#
loop_
_entity.id
_entity.type
_entity.pdbx_description
1 polymer ?
#
loop_
_entity_poly.entity_id
_entity_poly.type
_entity_poly.pdbx_seq_one_letter_code
_entity_poly.pdbx_strand_id
1 'polypeptide(L)'
;MYNQRMFSGTLLAFFLVLALPDYAVGQSSDESDGAFTLAENMTLDVSVKSLYNVTTFTIEPGATLTLINGQPGQSFDVHATGAVRIDGAIDAAGQNISFYSDTEIVLAGNIIAGELALNGPQGNVSTNGGSGLIAGGVILTNGGSICTTALAGTCDELILLPGSGATVLEPGGISLPVIESIILSISGYNQADLDALADFTEAPPSGAQNVFPLRGVIAHAVNFIRLSGPAAPPPVFHWQIATAGSFEPAVQVFDRELAGELSDTLEIPRGLLKPDTLYWIRYRNQIADVWSSWSSGKLIRTTSLDPEDIDSNGVADGYQVSGFADTNNNEVDDNAEGIRTVLENAGTSMVGITTGSGDVTAITTLPASIIPVEELSAGSLSYGLFAFSIEGLPVDVTSPASVSVIFYFPEALPADSRWYKFDEASETVLDYTDQVTFSGNTATVRLVDGGPGDSDGLVNGRIVDPGGPGVATGVGGSEGGGCALNVHRKYDGGLLFVLLVSGMSVVWRRKRRSG
;
A
#
# COMPACT_ATOMS: atom_id res chain seq x y z
N MET A 1 -70.26 11.92 -27.16
CA MET A 1 -70.39 12.09 -25.70
C MET A 1 -70.41 10.71 -25.07
N TYR A 2 -69.25 10.21 -24.67
CA TYR A 2 -69.07 8.87 -24.11
C TYR A 2 -68.61 9.06 -22.67
N ASN A 3 -69.43 8.69 -21.68
CA ASN A 3 -69.04 8.69 -20.27
C ASN A 3 -68.93 7.23 -19.82
N GLN A 4 -67.70 6.84 -19.47
CA GLN A 4 -67.37 5.50 -19.00
C GLN A 4 -67.45 5.38 -17.47
N ARG A 5 -67.67 4.12 -17.09
CA ARG A 5 -67.87 3.51 -15.79
C ARG A 5 -66.69 3.73 -14.82
N MET A 6 -67.00 3.93 -13.54
CA MET A 6 -66.09 3.61 -12.43
C MET A 6 -66.39 2.19 -11.92
N PHE A 7 -65.33 1.42 -11.68
CA PHE A 7 -65.31 0.27 -10.79
C PHE A 7 -64.26 0.50 -9.69
N SER A 8 -64.57 -0.06 -8.53
CA SER A 8 -63.89 -0.08 -7.23
C SER A 8 -62.36 -0.22 -7.22
N GLY A 9 -61.71 0.53 -6.31
CA GLY A 9 -60.31 0.39 -5.91
C GLY A 9 -60.09 1.02 -4.52
N THR A 10 -59.41 0.27 -3.67
CA THR A 10 -59.26 0.38 -2.21
C THR A 10 -58.56 1.66 -1.73
N LEU A 11 -58.98 2.14 -0.55
CA LEU A 11 -58.50 3.33 0.17
C LEU A 11 -56.97 3.32 0.39
N LEU A 12 -56.27 4.30 -0.17
CA LEU A 12 -54.87 4.64 0.13
C LEU A 12 -54.88 5.75 1.20
N ALA A 13 -54.32 5.49 2.38
CA ALA A 13 -54.17 6.52 3.40
C ALA A 13 -53.03 7.47 3.01
N PHE A 14 -53.40 8.74 2.82
CA PHE A 14 -52.52 9.88 2.61
C PHE A 14 -51.66 10.16 3.86
N PHE A 15 -50.37 10.45 3.65
CA PHE A 15 -49.75 11.61 4.31
C PHE A 15 -48.92 12.40 3.29
N LEU A 16 -49.23 13.69 3.26
CA LEU A 16 -48.77 14.73 2.35
C LEU A 16 -47.58 15.44 3.03
N VAL A 17 -46.40 15.43 2.42
CA VAL A 17 -45.40 16.47 2.67
C VAL A 17 -45.35 17.31 1.40
N LEU A 18 -46.05 18.46 1.43
CA LEU A 18 -45.91 19.50 0.42
C LEU A 18 -44.55 20.15 0.59
N ALA A 19 -43.68 19.97 -0.40
CA ALA A 19 -42.57 20.90 -0.64
C ALA A 19 -43.16 22.22 -1.15
N LEU A 20 -43.16 23.24 -0.31
CA LEU A 20 -43.10 24.64 -0.75
C LEU A 20 -41.66 25.13 -0.56
N PRO A 21 -41.16 26.02 -1.43
CA PRO A 21 -39.89 26.68 -1.18
C PRO A 21 -40.11 27.58 0.05
N ASP A 22 -39.20 27.50 1.00
CA ASP A 22 -39.19 28.18 2.29
C ASP A 22 -39.98 27.49 3.43
N TYR A 23 -39.22 26.75 4.25
CA TYR A 23 -39.44 26.40 5.65
C TYR A 23 -40.44 25.26 5.99
N ALA A 24 -39.90 24.09 6.40
CA ALA A 24 -40.49 23.25 7.44
C ALA A 24 -39.47 22.27 8.05
N VAL A 25 -39.21 22.43 9.35
CA VAL A 25 -38.58 21.44 10.24
C VAL A 25 -39.66 20.43 10.65
N GLY A 26 -39.45 19.14 10.38
CA GLY A 26 -40.29 18.04 10.88
C GLY A 26 -39.50 17.13 11.80
N GLN A 27 -39.73 17.22 13.13
CA GLN A 27 -39.39 16.13 14.04
C GLN A 27 -40.51 15.09 13.98
N SER A 28 -40.21 13.86 13.56
CA SER A 28 -41.05 12.71 13.84
C SER A 28 -40.26 11.72 14.70
N SER A 29 -40.64 11.63 15.98
CA SER A 29 -40.30 10.49 16.83
C SER A 29 -41.35 9.41 16.62
N ASP A 30 -40.85 8.23 16.25
CA ASP A 30 -41.48 6.90 16.33
C ASP A 30 -42.74 6.63 15.48
N GLU A 31 -42.60 5.59 14.65
CA GLU A 31 -43.63 4.88 13.86
C GLU A 31 -44.05 5.49 12.51
N SER A 32 -43.24 5.24 11.46
CA SER A 32 -43.66 5.36 10.07
C SER A 32 -43.85 3.99 9.43
N ASP A 33 -45.09 3.47 9.43
CA ASP A 33 -45.49 2.33 8.58
C ASP A 33 -45.68 2.85 7.14
N GLY A 34 -44.60 2.86 6.35
CA GLY A 34 -44.67 3.36 4.97
C GLY A 34 -43.41 3.12 4.14
N ALA A 35 -43.55 3.21 2.82
CA ALA A 35 -42.41 3.29 1.91
C ALA A 35 -41.91 4.74 1.89
N PHE A 36 -40.60 4.93 2.02
CA PHE A 36 -39.96 6.23 1.82
C PHE A 36 -39.32 6.23 0.42
N THR A 37 -39.75 7.15 -0.44
CA THR A 37 -39.19 7.34 -1.77
C THR A 37 -38.90 8.81 -1.98
N LEU A 38 -37.63 9.15 -2.21
CA LEU A 38 -37.21 10.45 -2.70
C LEU A 38 -37.10 10.38 -4.23
N ALA A 39 -38.01 11.04 -4.92
CA ALA A 39 -38.14 10.94 -6.37
C ALA A 39 -37.05 11.71 -7.12
N GLU A 40 -36.81 11.33 -8.37
CA GLU A 40 -35.82 11.94 -9.26
C GLU A 40 -35.90 13.48 -9.28
N ASN A 41 -34.72 14.13 -9.24
CA ASN A 41 -34.54 15.59 -9.19
C ASN A 41 -35.12 16.30 -7.95
N MET A 42 -35.42 15.57 -6.87
CA MET A 42 -35.78 16.19 -5.58
C MET A 42 -34.57 16.35 -4.66
N THR A 43 -34.51 17.47 -3.95
CA THR A 43 -33.61 17.66 -2.81
C THR A 43 -34.44 17.68 -1.52
N LEU A 44 -34.02 16.90 -0.53
CA LEU A 44 -34.65 16.90 0.79
C LEU A 44 -33.59 17.12 1.87
N ASP A 45 -33.80 18.14 2.69
CA ASP A 45 -32.98 18.38 3.88
C ASP A 45 -33.67 17.78 5.11
N VAL A 46 -32.97 16.87 5.79
CA VAL A 46 -33.52 16.11 6.92
C VAL A 46 -32.73 16.39 8.19
N SER A 47 -33.44 16.65 9.28
CA SER A 47 -32.86 16.86 10.62
C SER A 47 -33.22 15.76 11.63
N VAL A 48 -33.79 14.65 11.17
CA VAL A 48 -34.12 13.51 12.04
C VAL A 48 -32.92 12.60 12.25
N LYS A 49 -32.85 11.96 13.41
CA LYS A 49 -31.74 11.05 13.79
C LYS A 49 -31.93 9.62 13.31
N SER A 50 -33.16 9.18 13.12
CA SER A 50 -33.43 7.82 12.71
C SER A 50 -34.78 7.72 11.97
N LEU A 51 -34.88 6.74 11.08
CA LEU A 51 -36.11 6.30 10.44
C LEU A 51 -36.35 4.84 10.82
N TYR A 52 -37.44 4.56 11.53
CA TYR A 52 -37.79 3.21 11.99
C TYR A 52 -39.05 2.69 11.28
N ASN A 53 -39.13 1.36 11.16
CA ASN A 53 -40.27 0.63 10.57
C ASN A 53 -40.55 0.98 9.09
N VAL A 54 -39.54 1.47 8.36
CA VAL A 54 -39.70 1.78 6.94
C VAL A 54 -39.87 0.48 6.15
N THR A 55 -40.86 0.41 5.27
CA THR A 55 -41.07 -0.82 4.46
C THR A 55 -40.06 -0.91 3.32
N THR A 56 -39.80 0.19 2.63
CA THR A 56 -38.72 0.32 1.65
C THR A 56 -38.15 1.72 1.72
N PHE A 57 -36.83 1.86 1.63
CA PHE A 57 -36.16 3.15 1.57
C PHE A 57 -35.53 3.31 0.19
N THR A 58 -35.94 4.31 -0.59
CA THR A 58 -35.47 4.51 -1.96
C THR A 58 -35.10 5.96 -2.22
N ILE A 59 -33.92 6.19 -2.78
CA ILE A 59 -33.50 7.48 -3.33
C ILE A 59 -33.27 7.26 -4.83
N GLU A 60 -34.13 7.83 -5.66
CA GLU A 60 -34.07 7.68 -7.12
C GLU A 60 -32.88 8.44 -7.74
N PRO A 61 -32.44 8.09 -8.97
CA PRO A 61 -31.40 8.82 -9.67
C PRO A 61 -31.66 10.32 -9.73
N GLY A 62 -30.62 11.13 -9.56
CA GLY A 62 -30.74 12.60 -9.59
C GLY A 62 -31.41 13.24 -8.37
N ALA A 63 -31.88 12.46 -7.39
CA ALA A 63 -32.33 12.98 -6.10
C ALA A 63 -31.14 13.18 -5.13
N THR A 64 -31.27 14.11 -4.19
CA THR A 64 -30.27 14.37 -3.15
C THR A 64 -30.90 14.46 -1.77
N LEU A 65 -30.43 13.66 -0.83
CA LEU A 65 -30.77 13.73 0.59
C LEU A 65 -29.63 14.41 1.35
N THR A 66 -29.89 15.54 2.00
CA THR A 66 -28.91 16.25 2.84
C THR A 66 -29.26 16.09 4.31
N LEU A 67 -28.32 15.66 5.14
CA LEU A 67 -28.53 15.61 6.59
C LEU A 67 -28.11 16.93 7.25
N ILE A 68 -29.10 17.76 7.58
CA ILE A 68 -28.90 19.07 8.21
C ILE A 68 -28.94 18.96 9.73
N ASN A 69 -28.06 19.68 10.42
CA ASN A 69 -27.96 19.83 11.89
C ASN A 69 -27.34 18.68 12.72
N GLY A 70 -26.72 17.66 12.11
CA GLY A 70 -25.93 16.70 12.87
C GLY A 70 -24.60 17.31 13.35
N GLN A 71 -24.27 17.13 14.62
CA GLN A 71 -22.89 17.37 15.08
C GLN A 71 -21.99 16.25 14.52
N PRO A 72 -20.68 16.52 14.29
CA PRO A 72 -19.75 15.47 13.89
C PRO A 72 -19.82 14.25 14.82
N GLY A 73 -19.93 13.05 14.26
CA GLY A 73 -20.07 11.79 15.00
C GLY A 73 -21.49 11.45 15.49
N GLN A 74 -22.52 12.20 15.10
CA GLN A 74 -23.91 11.74 15.28
C GLN A 74 -24.29 10.73 14.19
N SER A 75 -25.08 9.72 14.55
CA SER A 75 -25.58 8.70 13.62
C SER A 75 -26.94 9.08 13.05
N PHE A 76 -27.11 8.82 11.75
CA PHE A 76 -28.39 8.72 11.08
C PHE A 76 -28.69 7.26 10.76
N ASP A 77 -29.72 6.71 11.39
CA ASP A 77 -30.03 5.28 11.30
C ASP A 77 -31.32 5.03 10.50
N VAL A 78 -31.25 4.16 9.50
CA VAL A 78 -32.42 3.72 8.72
C VAL A 78 -32.68 2.25 9.01
N HIS A 79 -33.83 1.93 9.61
CA HIS A 79 -34.31 0.58 9.85
C HIS A 79 -35.45 0.24 8.89
N ALA A 80 -35.12 -0.51 7.85
CA ALA A 80 -36.05 -0.97 6.84
C ALA A 80 -36.38 -2.48 7.00
N THR A 81 -37.67 -2.81 6.97
CA THR A 81 -38.14 -4.22 6.93
C THR A 81 -38.08 -4.83 5.53
N GLY A 82 -37.91 -3.98 4.51
CA GLY A 82 -37.68 -4.36 3.11
C GLY A 82 -36.44 -3.67 2.54
N ALA A 83 -36.40 -3.48 1.22
CA ALA A 83 -35.16 -3.10 0.53
C ALA A 83 -34.76 -1.64 0.79
N VAL A 84 -33.46 -1.41 0.89
CA VAL A 84 -32.81 -0.09 0.87
C VAL A 84 -32.13 0.07 -0.48
N ARG A 85 -32.50 1.10 -1.26
CA ARG A 85 -31.93 1.38 -2.59
C ARG A 85 -31.55 2.85 -2.71
N ILE A 86 -30.30 3.13 -3.01
CA ILE A 86 -29.78 4.49 -3.12
C ILE A 86 -29.15 4.64 -4.50
N ASP A 87 -29.91 5.16 -5.46
CA ASP A 87 -29.46 5.46 -6.82
C ASP A 87 -29.13 6.97 -6.98
N GLY A 88 -29.61 7.83 -6.08
CA GLY A 88 -29.26 9.25 -5.96
C GLY A 88 -28.19 9.54 -4.90
N ALA A 89 -28.00 10.81 -4.55
CA ALA A 89 -26.93 11.24 -3.64
C ALA A 89 -27.38 11.36 -2.17
N ILE A 90 -26.47 11.06 -1.24
CA ILE A 90 -26.58 11.39 0.19
C ILE A 90 -25.37 12.22 0.61
N ASP A 91 -25.63 13.41 1.17
CA ASP A 91 -24.61 14.24 1.80
C ASP A 91 -24.82 14.28 3.32
N ALA A 92 -23.93 13.59 4.02
CA ALA A 92 -23.85 13.51 5.48
C ALA A 92 -22.42 13.79 5.97
N ALA A 93 -21.70 14.69 5.33
CA ALA A 93 -20.30 14.99 5.67
C ALA A 93 -20.11 15.18 7.19
N GLY A 94 -19.24 14.35 7.79
CA GLY A 94 -18.93 14.36 9.22
C GLY A 94 -19.91 13.62 10.14
N GLN A 95 -21.00 13.06 9.62
CA GLN A 95 -21.99 12.28 10.37
C GLN A 95 -21.90 10.78 10.03
N ASN A 96 -22.22 9.92 10.99
CA ASN A 96 -22.26 8.47 10.77
C ASN A 96 -23.61 8.10 10.14
N ILE A 97 -23.63 7.12 9.24
CA ILE A 97 -24.86 6.58 8.65
C ILE A 97 -24.91 5.08 8.90
N SER A 98 -26.06 4.58 9.36
CA SER A 98 -26.31 3.14 9.48
C SER A 98 -27.55 2.73 8.68
N PHE A 99 -27.42 1.74 7.81
CA PHE A 99 -28.55 1.11 7.11
C PHE A 99 -28.78 -0.30 7.63
N TYR A 100 -30.00 -0.57 8.11
CA TYR A 100 -30.46 -1.89 8.51
C TYR A 100 -31.57 -2.32 7.55
N SER A 101 -31.41 -3.46 6.90
CA SER A 101 -32.43 -4.06 6.04
C SER A 101 -32.57 -5.55 6.35
N ASP A 102 -33.80 -6.05 6.37
CA ASP A 102 -34.06 -7.49 6.45
C ASP A 102 -33.97 -8.20 5.09
N THR A 103 -33.78 -7.46 3.98
CA THR A 103 -33.87 -8.02 2.61
C THR A 103 -32.66 -7.71 1.73
N GLU A 104 -32.40 -6.44 1.40
CA GLU A 104 -31.38 -6.03 0.44
C GLU A 104 -30.96 -4.58 0.68
N ILE A 105 -29.67 -4.28 0.50
CA ILE A 105 -29.13 -2.93 0.45
C ILE A 105 -28.38 -2.75 -0.88
N VAL A 106 -28.85 -1.84 -1.73
CA VAL A 106 -28.21 -1.49 -3.01
C VAL A 106 -27.78 -0.03 -2.99
N LEU A 107 -26.49 0.22 -3.22
CA LEU A 107 -25.91 1.55 -3.31
C LEU A 107 -25.36 1.76 -4.73
N ALA A 108 -25.98 2.63 -5.49
CA ALA A 108 -25.59 3.00 -6.85
C ALA A 108 -25.39 4.52 -7.05
N GLY A 109 -25.74 5.34 -6.05
CA GLY A 109 -25.48 6.78 -6.04
C GLY A 109 -24.40 7.22 -5.03
N ASN A 110 -24.05 8.51 -5.07
CA ASN A 110 -22.93 9.06 -4.30
C ASN A 110 -23.27 9.22 -2.82
N ILE A 111 -22.41 8.74 -1.92
CA ILE A 111 -22.63 8.86 -0.47
C ILE A 111 -21.40 9.49 0.16
N ILE A 112 -21.61 10.58 0.90
CA ILE A 112 -20.60 11.25 1.71
C ILE A 112 -21.00 11.07 3.17
N ALA A 113 -20.17 10.42 3.97
CA ALA A 113 -20.41 10.16 5.40
C ALA A 113 -19.11 10.26 6.22
N GLY A 114 -19.22 10.45 7.52
CA GLY A 114 -18.13 10.24 8.47
C GLY A 114 -17.79 8.75 8.60
N GLU A 115 -18.80 7.92 8.83
CA GLU A 115 -18.69 6.46 8.90
C GLU A 115 -19.95 5.84 8.28
N LEU A 116 -19.82 4.71 7.59
CA LEU A 116 -20.95 4.02 6.97
C LEU A 116 -21.06 2.58 7.51
N ALA A 117 -22.15 2.27 8.20
CA ALA A 117 -22.47 0.93 8.67
C ALA A 117 -23.60 0.31 7.83
N LEU A 118 -23.35 -0.89 7.29
CA LEU A 118 -24.35 -1.64 6.51
C LEU A 118 -24.67 -2.95 7.22
N ASN A 119 -25.96 -3.16 7.49
CA ASN A 119 -26.47 -4.35 8.14
C ASN A 119 -27.64 -4.94 7.33
N GLY A 120 -27.32 -5.91 6.48
CA GLY A 120 -28.28 -6.65 5.67
C GLY A 120 -28.15 -8.17 5.86
N PRO A 121 -29.12 -8.97 5.38
CA PRO A 121 -28.97 -10.42 5.32
C PRO A 121 -27.77 -10.83 4.45
N GLN A 122 -27.18 -11.99 4.75
CA GLN A 122 -25.98 -12.50 4.08
C GLN A 122 -26.13 -12.51 2.55
N GLY A 123 -25.24 -11.81 1.84
CA GLY A 123 -25.14 -11.82 0.38
C GLY A 123 -25.95 -10.78 -0.38
N ASN A 124 -26.68 -9.88 0.30
CA ASN A 124 -27.57 -8.90 -0.36
C ASN A 124 -27.16 -7.44 -0.15
N VAL A 125 -25.85 -7.17 -0.04
CA VAL A 125 -25.30 -5.80 -0.07
C VAL A 125 -24.54 -5.63 -1.38
N SER A 126 -25.01 -4.74 -2.25
CA SER A 126 -24.41 -4.49 -3.57
C SER A 126 -24.05 -3.01 -3.73
N THR A 127 -22.85 -2.75 -4.25
CA THR A 127 -22.41 -1.43 -4.70
C THR A 127 -22.19 -1.47 -6.21
N ASN A 128 -22.98 -0.74 -7.00
CA ASN A 128 -22.87 -0.78 -8.46
C ASN A 128 -21.93 0.30 -8.98
N GLY A 129 -20.96 -0.10 -9.81
CA GLY A 129 -19.87 0.74 -10.31
C GLY A 129 -20.33 2.01 -11.02
N GLY A 130 -19.95 3.15 -10.45
CA GLY A 130 -20.31 4.49 -10.90
C GLY A 130 -20.43 5.50 -9.75
N SER A 131 -20.55 5.00 -8.52
CA SER A 131 -20.77 5.80 -7.31
C SER A 131 -19.46 6.21 -6.64
N GLY A 132 -19.33 7.49 -6.30
CA GLY A 132 -18.33 7.97 -5.34
C GLY A 132 -18.78 7.69 -3.92
N LEU A 133 -18.09 6.77 -3.24
CA LEU A 133 -18.21 6.56 -1.79
C LEU A 133 -17.09 7.33 -1.09
N ILE A 134 -17.44 8.26 -0.22
CA ILE A 134 -16.48 8.99 0.63
C ILE A 134 -16.91 8.78 2.08
N ALA A 135 -16.24 7.86 2.77
CA ALA A 135 -16.47 7.56 4.19
C ALA A 135 -15.13 7.36 4.91
N GLY A 136 -15.04 7.82 6.17
CA GLY A 136 -13.88 7.60 7.03
C GLY A 136 -13.73 6.15 7.53
N GLY A 137 -14.75 5.31 7.32
CA GLY A 137 -14.72 3.87 7.58
C GLY A 137 -16.01 3.19 7.12
N VAL A 138 -15.92 1.91 6.74
CA VAL A 138 -17.08 1.07 6.40
C VAL A 138 -17.13 -0.14 7.34
N ILE A 139 -18.26 -0.33 8.03
CA ILE A 139 -18.48 -1.46 8.95
C ILE A 139 -19.58 -2.38 8.41
N LEU A 140 -19.30 -3.69 8.36
CA LEU A 140 -20.27 -4.74 8.06
C LEU A 140 -20.46 -5.64 9.29
N THR A 141 -21.70 -5.78 9.76
CA THR A 141 -21.97 -6.40 11.06
C THR A 141 -22.57 -7.82 11.00
N ASN A 142 -22.77 -8.40 9.81
CA ASN A 142 -23.44 -9.72 9.66
C ASN A 142 -22.80 -10.73 8.70
N GLY A 143 -21.49 -10.62 8.44
CA GLY A 143 -20.74 -11.64 7.68
C GLY A 143 -21.15 -11.81 6.21
N GLY A 144 -21.74 -10.77 5.60
CA GLY A 144 -22.10 -10.78 4.18
C GLY A 144 -20.88 -10.63 3.28
N SER A 145 -20.86 -11.35 2.15
CA SER A 145 -19.94 -11.11 1.03
C SER A 145 -20.40 -9.87 0.26
N ILE A 146 -19.48 -8.95 -0.06
CA ILE A 146 -19.76 -7.83 -0.97
C ILE A 146 -19.36 -8.27 -2.39
N CYS A 147 -20.28 -8.16 -3.36
CA CYS A 147 -19.89 -8.14 -4.77
C CYS A 147 -19.56 -6.68 -5.14
N THR A 148 -18.28 -6.30 -5.13
CA THR A 148 -17.86 -4.96 -5.56
C THR A 148 -17.48 -4.96 -7.04
N THR A 149 -17.98 -3.97 -7.78
CA THR A 149 -17.45 -3.60 -9.09
C THR A 149 -17.03 -2.14 -8.99
N ALA A 150 -15.77 -1.90 -8.64
CA ALA A 150 -15.10 -0.59 -8.55
C ALA A 150 -15.60 0.35 -7.42
N LEU A 151 -14.76 0.53 -6.39
CA LEU A 151 -14.76 1.71 -5.52
C LEU A 151 -13.81 2.75 -6.14
N ALA A 152 -14.31 3.95 -6.43
CA ALA A 152 -13.53 5.06 -6.99
C ALA A 152 -13.16 6.14 -5.94
N GLY A 153 -13.11 5.80 -4.64
CA GLY A 153 -12.83 6.73 -3.55
C GLY A 153 -11.96 6.14 -2.44
N THR A 154 -11.25 7.01 -1.71
CA THR A 154 -10.35 6.67 -0.58
C THR A 154 -11.15 6.09 0.58
N CYS A 155 -11.09 4.77 0.78
CA CYS A 155 -11.52 4.13 2.02
C CYS A 155 -10.27 3.94 2.90
N ASP A 156 -10.22 4.61 4.05
CA ASP A 156 -9.05 4.54 4.95
C ASP A 156 -9.01 3.21 5.76
N GLU A 157 -10.17 2.57 6.01
CA GLU A 157 -10.23 1.31 6.77
C GLU A 157 -11.54 0.53 6.49
N LEU A 158 -11.47 -0.79 6.25
CA LEU A 158 -12.61 -1.71 6.17
C LEU A 158 -12.59 -2.64 7.38
N ILE A 159 -13.54 -2.49 8.31
CA ILE A 159 -13.57 -3.25 9.58
C ILE A 159 -14.71 -4.28 9.53
N LEU A 160 -14.34 -5.56 9.52
CA LEU A 160 -15.28 -6.67 9.72
C LEU A 160 -15.34 -7.02 11.21
N LEU A 161 -16.47 -6.73 11.87
CA LEU A 161 -16.67 -7.13 13.26
C LEU A 161 -17.34 -8.52 13.32
N PRO A 162 -16.83 -9.46 14.13
CA PRO A 162 -17.52 -10.73 14.36
C PRO A 162 -18.79 -10.50 15.18
N GLY A 163 -19.94 -10.54 14.52
CA GLY A 163 -21.27 -10.49 15.12
C GLY A 163 -21.62 -11.79 15.86
N SER A 164 -22.16 -11.63 17.07
CA SER A 164 -22.45 -12.62 18.10
C SER A 164 -23.25 -13.86 17.64
N GLY A 165 -22.63 -15.04 17.73
CA GLY A 165 -23.30 -16.32 17.52
C GLY A 165 -22.41 -17.51 17.14
N ALA A 166 -21.09 -17.43 17.29
CA ALA A 166 -20.22 -18.58 17.01
C ALA A 166 -20.15 -19.50 18.24
N THR A 167 -20.75 -20.68 18.13
CA THR A 167 -20.43 -21.81 18.98
C THR A 167 -18.94 -22.13 18.79
N VAL A 168 -18.21 -22.22 19.89
CA VAL A 168 -16.82 -22.67 19.94
C VAL A 168 -16.75 -24.08 19.33
N LEU A 169 -16.12 -24.21 18.17
CA LEU A 169 -15.55 -25.47 17.73
C LEU A 169 -14.04 -25.39 18.02
N GLU A 170 -13.56 -26.26 18.91
CA GLU A 170 -12.12 -26.49 19.08
C GLU A 170 -11.51 -27.22 17.86
N PRO A 171 -10.21 -27.51 17.89
CA PRO A 171 -9.16 -26.81 17.19
C PRO A 171 -8.83 -27.51 15.85
N GLY A 172 -9.08 -26.84 14.73
CA GLY A 172 -8.68 -27.37 13.44
C GLY A 172 -9.35 -26.66 12.28
N GLY A 173 -8.59 -25.75 11.65
CA GLY A 173 -8.93 -25.20 10.34
C GLY A 173 -9.80 -23.94 10.41
N ILE A 174 -9.15 -22.80 10.63
CA ILE A 174 -9.68 -21.55 10.09
C ILE A 174 -9.49 -21.66 8.58
N SER A 175 -10.56 -21.92 7.83
CA SER A 175 -10.56 -21.70 6.38
C SER A 175 -10.56 -20.20 6.18
N LEU A 176 -9.36 -19.61 6.06
CA LEU A 176 -9.23 -18.22 5.65
C LEU A 176 -9.84 -18.08 4.24
N PRO A 177 -10.59 -17.00 3.96
CA PRO A 177 -11.14 -16.77 2.63
C PRO A 177 -10.02 -16.82 1.58
N VAL A 178 -10.34 -17.33 0.38
CA VAL A 178 -9.41 -17.29 -0.75
C VAL A 178 -9.14 -15.83 -1.07
N ILE A 179 -7.86 -15.48 -1.11
CA ILE A 179 -7.38 -14.12 -1.34
C ILE A 179 -7.35 -13.90 -2.86
N GLU A 180 -8.29 -13.12 -3.40
CA GLU A 180 -8.53 -13.13 -4.86
C GLU A 180 -7.88 -12.00 -5.65
N SER A 181 -7.20 -11.02 -5.04
CA SER A 181 -6.62 -9.93 -5.86
C SER A 181 -5.32 -9.30 -5.35
N ILE A 182 -4.61 -8.72 -6.32
CA ILE A 182 -3.41 -7.89 -6.19
C ILE A 182 -3.71 -6.62 -6.97
N ILE A 183 -3.45 -5.46 -6.36
CA ILE A 183 -3.47 -4.17 -7.05
C ILE A 183 -2.02 -3.81 -7.37
N LEU A 184 -1.77 -3.39 -8.62
CA LEU A 184 -0.46 -2.93 -9.04
C LEU A 184 -0.53 -1.43 -9.27
N SER A 185 0.43 -0.70 -8.72
CA SER A 185 0.61 0.72 -8.92
C SER A 185 2.03 1.00 -9.40
N ILE A 186 2.21 2.14 -10.07
CA ILE A 186 3.52 2.63 -10.49
C ILE A 186 3.78 3.90 -9.68
N SER A 187 4.91 3.96 -8.99
CA SER A 187 5.40 5.15 -8.29
C SER A 187 6.68 5.67 -8.98
N GLY A 188 6.99 6.95 -8.78
CA GLY A 188 8.26 7.52 -9.22
C GLY A 188 8.36 7.94 -10.70
N TYR A 189 7.35 7.64 -11.53
CA TYR A 189 7.30 8.09 -12.93
C TYR A 189 6.49 9.38 -13.07
N ASN A 190 6.99 10.32 -13.87
CA ASN A 190 6.22 11.52 -14.21
C ASN A 190 5.19 11.18 -15.33
N GLN A 191 4.18 12.05 -15.52
CA GLN A 191 3.13 11.82 -16.52
C GLN A 191 3.69 11.66 -17.95
N ALA A 192 4.80 12.32 -18.29
CA ALA A 192 5.43 12.18 -19.61
C ALA A 192 6.10 10.81 -19.81
N ASP A 193 6.67 10.23 -18.76
CA ASP A 193 7.20 8.86 -18.81
C ASP A 193 6.06 7.84 -18.98
N LEU A 194 4.96 8.03 -18.26
CA LEU A 194 3.74 7.22 -18.38
C LEU A 194 3.08 7.37 -19.77
N ASP A 195 3.13 8.56 -20.36
CA ASP A 195 2.62 8.81 -21.71
C ASP A 195 3.51 8.16 -22.79
N ALA A 196 4.82 8.04 -22.56
CA ALA A 196 5.74 7.30 -23.43
C ALA A 196 5.52 5.77 -23.37
N LEU A 197 5.08 5.26 -22.21
CA LEU A 197 4.64 3.86 -22.03
C LEU A 197 3.36 3.53 -22.84
N ALA A 198 2.51 4.53 -23.12
CA ALA A 198 1.24 4.36 -23.83
C ALA A 198 1.38 4.22 -25.36
N ASP A 199 2.55 4.52 -25.94
CA ASP A 199 2.77 4.52 -27.40
C ASP A 199 3.12 3.12 -27.99
N PHE A 200 3.23 2.10 -27.14
CA PHE A 200 3.45 0.72 -27.59
C PHE A 200 2.12 0.06 -27.99
N THR A 201 1.70 0.30 -29.22
CA THR A 201 0.44 -0.17 -29.83
C THR A 201 0.43 -1.65 -30.26
N GLU A 202 1.34 -2.49 -29.78
CA GLU A 202 1.20 -3.93 -29.97
C GLU A 202 0.33 -4.53 -28.86
N ALA A 203 -0.87 -4.96 -29.24
CA ALA A 203 -1.80 -5.65 -28.36
C ALA A 203 -1.08 -6.79 -27.62
N PRO A 204 -1.18 -6.88 -26.28
CA PRO A 204 -0.50 -7.93 -25.53
C PRO A 204 -0.94 -9.30 -26.03
N PRO A 205 -0.03 -10.30 -26.09
CA PRO A 205 -0.43 -11.68 -26.32
C PRO A 205 -1.54 -12.02 -25.32
N SER A 206 -2.64 -12.56 -25.84
CA SER A 206 -3.93 -12.70 -25.15
C SER A 206 -3.76 -13.27 -23.73
N GLY A 207 -3.79 -12.39 -22.71
CA GLY A 207 -3.66 -12.78 -21.31
C GLY A 207 -3.03 -11.74 -20.39
N ALA A 208 -2.04 -10.96 -20.85
CA ALA A 208 -1.45 -9.90 -20.02
C ALA A 208 -2.37 -8.67 -20.00
N GLN A 209 -2.76 -8.24 -18.79
CA GLN A 209 -3.75 -7.17 -18.62
C GLN A 209 -3.15 -5.77 -18.77
N ASN A 210 -1.85 -5.57 -18.50
CA ASN A 210 -1.16 -4.27 -18.54
C ASN A 210 0.36 -4.45 -18.81
N VAL A 211 0.97 -3.47 -19.47
CA VAL A 211 2.43 -3.33 -19.62
C VAL A 211 2.96 -2.46 -18.48
N PHE A 212 4.01 -2.91 -17.79
CA PHE A 212 4.59 -2.23 -16.63
C PHE A 212 6.06 -1.83 -16.88
N PRO A 213 6.53 -0.73 -16.29
CA PRO A 213 7.95 -0.38 -16.30
C PRO A 213 8.79 -1.39 -15.51
N LEU A 214 10.11 -1.31 -15.65
CA LEU A 214 11.07 -2.18 -14.97
C LEU A 214 11.39 -1.76 -13.53
N ARG A 215 11.00 -0.55 -13.14
CA ARG A 215 11.28 0.06 -11.82
C ARG A 215 10.01 0.69 -11.26
N GLY A 216 10.01 1.03 -9.97
CA GLY A 216 8.90 1.74 -9.32
C GLY A 216 7.55 1.00 -9.35
N VAL A 217 7.57 -0.30 -9.68
CA VAL A 217 6.37 -1.13 -9.64
C VAL A 217 6.13 -1.52 -8.19
N ILE A 218 4.99 -1.11 -7.67
CA ILE A 218 4.55 -1.43 -6.32
C ILE A 218 3.34 -2.37 -6.42
N ALA A 219 3.47 -3.56 -5.82
CA ALA A 219 2.38 -4.51 -5.70
C ALA A 219 1.75 -4.43 -4.31
N HIS A 220 0.44 -4.23 -4.27
CA HIS A 220 -0.36 -4.17 -3.06
C HIS A 220 -1.17 -5.45 -2.91
N ALA A 221 -1.00 -6.11 -1.78
CA ALA A 221 -1.89 -7.16 -1.35
C ALA A 221 -3.27 -6.56 -1.04
N VAL A 222 -4.34 -7.20 -1.51
CA VAL A 222 -5.70 -6.79 -1.18
C VAL A 222 -6.58 -7.98 -0.81
N ASN A 223 -7.55 -7.75 0.06
CA ASN A 223 -8.41 -8.81 0.64
C ASN A 223 -7.65 -9.79 1.55
N PHE A 224 -6.80 -9.26 2.42
CA PHE A 224 -6.17 -10.02 3.50
C PHE A 224 -6.78 -9.65 4.87
N ILE A 225 -6.57 -10.50 5.86
CA ILE A 225 -6.97 -10.24 7.25
C ILE A 225 -5.74 -9.78 8.04
N ARG A 226 -5.86 -8.64 8.72
CA ARG A 226 -4.88 -8.16 9.71
C ARG A 226 -5.46 -8.27 11.12
N LEU A 227 -4.61 -8.66 12.06
CA LEU A 227 -4.93 -8.55 13.48
C LEU A 227 -4.56 -7.14 13.94
N SER A 228 -5.53 -6.40 14.47
CA SER A 228 -5.33 -5.04 14.99
C SER A 228 -5.30 -5.03 16.52
N GLY A 229 -4.42 -4.21 17.09
CA GLY A 229 -4.36 -3.97 18.53
C GLY A 229 -2.94 -3.87 19.08
N PRO A 230 -2.75 -3.32 20.30
CA PRO A 230 -1.42 -3.03 20.86
C PRO A 230 -0.58 -4.27 21.20
N ALA A 231 -1.14 -5.47 21.06
CA ALA A 231 -0.46 -6.75 21.29
C ALA A 231 -0.51 -7.68 20.06
N ALA A 232 -0.99 -7.19 18.91
CA ALA A 232 -0.96 -7.97 17.68
C ALA A 232 0.49 -8.08 17.18
N PRO A 233 0.93 -9.27 16.74
CA PRO A 233 2.22 -9.38 16.07
C PRO A 233 2.20 -8.59 14.75
N PRO A 234 3.34 -8.07 14.29
CA PRO A 234 3.42 -7.41 12.99
C PRO A 234 2.98 -8.40 11.90
N PRO A 235 2.26 -7.93 10.87
CA PRO A 235 1.85 -8.79 9.78
C PRO A 235 3.08 -9.31 9.03
N VAL A 236 2.97 -10.52 8.51
CA VAL A 236 4.01 -11.16 7.69
C VAL A 236 3.37 -11.59 6.38
N PHE A 237 4.01 -11.25 5.27
CA PHE A 237 3.61 -11.63 3.93
C PHE A 237 4.74 -12.37 3.25
N HIS A 238 4.38 -13.35 2.43
CA HIS A 238 5.31 -14.07 1.59
C HIS A 238 4.94 -13.76 0.14
N TRP A 239 5.88 -13.17 -0.58
CA TRP A 239 5.74 -12.70 -1.95
C TRP A 239 6.56 -13.56 -2.91
N GLN A 240 5.99 -13.85 -4.08
CA GLN A 240 6.68 -14.57 -5.15
C GLN A 240 6.46 -13.91 -6.51
N ILE A 241 7.54 -13.84 -7.28
CA ILE A 241 7.54 -13.45 -8.69
C ILE A 241 8.17 -14.58 -9.49
N ALA A 242 7.52 -15.00 -10.59
CA ALA A 242 8.01 -16.10 -11.42
C ALA A 242 7.77 -15.85 -12.91
N THR A 243 8.59 -16.42 -13.77
CA THR A 243 8.42 -16.38 -15.24
C THR A 243 7.33 -17.32 -15.75
N ALA A 244 6.81 -18.22 -14.89
CA ALA A 244 5.68 -19.08 -15.20
C ALA A 244 4.73 -19.20 -14.01
N GLY A 245 3.43 -19.31 -14.30
CA GLY A 245 2.35 -19.35 -13.30
C GLY A 245 2.32 -20.62 -12.44
N SER A 246 3.25 -21.56 -12.64
CA SER A 246 3.44 -22.70 -11.74
C SER A 246 4.16 -22.31 -10.44
N PHE A 247 4.97 -21.25 -10.46
CA PHE A 247 5.82 -20.83 -9.33
C PHE A 247 6.71 -21.95 -8.77
N GLU A 248 7.15 -22.88 -9.62
CA GLU A 248 8.16 -23.87 -9.27
C GLU A 248 9.53 -23.18 -9.04
N PRO A 249 10.40 -23.69 -8.16
CA PRO A 249 11.67 -23.02 -7.83
C PRO A 249 12.52 -22.61 -9.04
N ALA A 250 12.53 -23.41 -10.10
CA ALA A 250 13.30 -23.15 -11.31
C ALA A 250 12.80 -21.96 -12.17
N VAL A 251 11.58 -21.48 -11.94
CA VAL A 251 11.00 -20.34 -12.67
C VAL A 251 10.81 -19.11 -11.80
N GLN A 252 11.07 -19.22 -10.50
CA GLN A 252 11.00 -18.11 -9.56
C GLN A 252 12.17 -17.15 -9.80
N VAL A 253 11.86 -15.85 -9.73
CA VAL A 253 12.85 -14.77 -9.81
C VAL A 253 12.84 -13.91 -8.54
N PHE A 254 11.88 -14.13 -7.64
CA PHE A 254 11.82 -13.53 -6.31
C PHE A 254 10.98 -14.43 -5.41
N ASP A 255 11.46 -14.70 -4.20
CA ASP A 255 10.75 -15.46 -3.17
C ASP A 255 11.19 -14.97 -1.79
N ARG A 256 10.36 -14.14 -1.15
CA ARG A 256 10.73 -13.54 0.15
C ARG A 256 9.56 -13.39 1.09
N GLU A 257 9.89 -13.53 2.38
CA GLU A 257 9.03 -13.19 3.50
C GLU A 257 9.36 -11.79 4.01
N LEU A 258 8.35 -10.93 4.06
CA LEU A 258 8.41 -9.55 4.52
C LEU A 258 7.56 -9.43 5.77
N ALA A 259 8.07 -8.74 6.79
CA ALA A 259 7.38 -8.54 8.06
C ALA A 259 7.34 -7.06 8.42
N GLY A 260 6.28 -6.64 9.11
CA GLY A 260 6.09 -5.25 9.54
C GLY A 260 4.93 -4.57 8.84
N GLU A 261 4.68 -3.30 9.17
CA GLU A 261 3.47 -2.59 8.77
C GLU A 261 3.30 -2.45 7.24
N LEU A 262 4.41 -2.38 6.51
CA LEU A 262 4.48 -2.24 5.05
C LEU A 262 4.56 -3.59 4.31
N SER A 263 4.51 -4.72 5.01
CA SER A 263 4.68 -6.06 4.40
C SER A 263 3.58 -6.44 3.38
N ASP A 264 2.43 -5.76 3.40
CA ASP A 264 1.38 -5.91 2.39
C ASP A 264 1.67 -5.18 1.08
N THR A 265 2.77 -4.44 1.04
CA THR A 265 3.23 -3.71 -0.12
C THR A 265 4.61 -4.26 -0.52
N LEU A 266 4.78 -4.57 -1.79
CA LEU A 266 6.05 -4.99 -2.37
C LEU A 266 6.50 -3.96 -3.39
N GLU A 267 7.51 -3.15 -3.06
CA GLU A 267 8.29 -2.43 -4.06
C GLU A 267 9.25 -3.43 -4.72
N ILE A 268 9.07 -3.64 -6.03
CA ILE A 268 9.87 -4.61 -6.77
C ILE A 268 11.29 -4.06 -6.90
N PRO A 269 12.34 -4.78 -6.41
CA PRO A 269 13.70 -4.28 -6.45
C PRO A 269 14.16 -3.91 -7.85
N ARG A 270 14.91 -2.80 -7.97
CA ARG A 270 15.47 -2.39 -9.25
C ARG A 270 16.43 -3.43 -9.78
N GLY A 271 16.37 -3.62 -11.09
CA GLY A 271 17.12 -4.66 -11.77
C GLY A 271 16.52 -6.05 -11.59
N LEU A 272 15.47 -6.29 -10.79
CA LEU A 272 14.88 -7.64 -10.69
C LEU A 272 14.24 -8.10 -12.01
N LEU A 273 13.44 -7.23 -12.62
CA LEU A 273 12.68 -7.56 -13.83
C LEU A 273 13.48 -7.27 -15.09
N LYS A 274 13.28 -8.10 -16.12
CA LYS A 274 13.89 -7.95 -17.44
C LYS A 274 12.93 -7.31 -18.43
N PRO A 275 13.42 -6.56 -19.44
CA PRO A 275 12.60 -6.08 -20.55
C PRO A 275 11.89 -7.23 -21.28
N ASP A 276 10.76 -6.91 -21.90
CA ASP A 276 9.94 -7.80 -22.74
C ASP A 276 9.64 -9.18 -22.13
N THR A 277 9.41 -9.23 -20.82
CA THR A 277 9.26 -10.49 -20.09
C THR A 277 7.91 -10.57 -19.40
N LEU A 278 7.29 -11.75 -19.47
CA LEU A 278 6.06 -12.07 -18.74
C LEU A 278 6.42 -12.60 -17.35
N TYR A 279 5.77 -12.03 -16.35
CA TYR A 279 5.91 -12.45 -14.96
C TYR A 279 4.54 -12.72 -14.32
N TRP A 280 4.54 -13.66 -13.39
CA TRP A 280 3.43 -13.97 -12.50
C TRP A 280 3.82 -13.52 -11.10
N ILE A 281 2.92 -12.77 -10.45
CA ILE A 281 3.07 -12.29 -9.08
C ILE A 281 2.00 -12.94 -8.21
N ARG A 282 2.36 -13.37 -7.00
CA ARG A 282 1.41 -13.83 -5.97
C ARG A 282 1.91 -13.54 -4.57
N TYR A 283 1.01 -13.60 -3.60
CA TYR A 283 1.37 -13.50 -2.20
C TYR A 283 0.52 -14.42 -1.32
N ARG A 284 0.94 -14.57 -0.07
CA ARG A 284 0.14 -15.09 1.04
C ARG A 284 0.52 -14.33 2.30
N ASN A 285 -0.33 -14.36 3.31
CA ASN A 285 -0.08 -13.70 4.58
C ASN A 285 -0.13 -14.71 5.74
N GLN A 286 0.57 -14.40 6.82
CA GLN A 286 0.57 -15.19 8.03
C GLN A 286 -0.31 -14.54 9.10
N ILE A 287 -1.15 -15.33 9.74
CA ILE A 287 -2.00 -14.91 10.85
C ILE A 287 -1.79 -15.90 11.99
N ALA A 288 -1.31 -15.42 13.14
CA ALA A 288 -1.01 -16.26 14.30
C ALA A 288 -0.21 -17.52 13.95
N ASP A 289 0.90 -17.34 13.23
CA ASP A 289 1.81 -18.37 12.71
C ASP A 289 1.23 -19.33 11.64
N VAL A 290 -0.03 -19.13 11.23
CA VAL A 290 -0.67 -19.93 10.17
C VAL A 290 -0.66 -19.16 8.86
N TRP A 291 -0.11 -19.77 7.82
CA TRP A 291 -0.14 -19.23 6.46
C TRP A 291 -1.51 -19.38 5.82
N SER A 292 -1.98 -18.31 5.17
CA SER A 292 -3.11 -18.40 4.25
C SER A 292 -2.75 -19.19 2.99
N SER A 293 -3.78 -19.54 2.23
CA SER A 293 -3.58 -20.02 0.86
C SER A 293 -2.96 -18.92 0.01
N TRP A 294 -2.18 -19.31 -0.99
CA TRP A 294 -1.68 -18.39 -1.99
C TRP A 294 -2.82 -17.65 -2.69
N SER A 295 -2.60 -16.37 -2.97
CA SER A 295 -3.46 -15.59 -3.86
C SER A 295 -3.49 -16.20 -5.26
N SER A 296 -4.49 -15.84 -6.05
CA SER A 296 -4.44 -16.06 -7.49
C SER A 296 -3.19 -15.36 -8.07
N GLY A 297 -2.53 -16.03 -9.02
CA GLY A 297 -1.38 -15.45 -9.71
C GLY A 297 -1.82 -14.33 -10.65
N LYS A 298 -1.20 -13.15 -10.54
CA LYS A 298 -1.42 -12.02 -11.43
C LYS A 298 -0.34 -12.00 -12.52
N LEU A 299 -0.76 -12.09 -13.79
CA LEU A 299 0.14 -11.97 -14.93
C LEU A 299 0.41 -10.49 -15.27
N ILE A 300 1.68 -10.14 -15.42
CA ILE A 300 2.18 -8.84 -15.85
C ILE A 300 3.15 -9.01 -17.03
N ARG A 301 3.28 -7.98 -17.87
CA ARG A 301 4.30 -7.89 -18.91
C ARG A 301 5.14 -6.64 -18.67
N THR A 302 6.46 -6.74 -18.75
CA THR A 302 7.34 -5.57 -18.70
C THR A 302 7.42 -4.88 -20.06
N THR A 303 7.83 -3.61 -20.07
CA THR A 303 8.12 -2.85 -21.30
C THR A 303 9.16 -3.56 -22.16
N SER A 304 9.07 -3.41 -23.48
CA SER A 304 10.00 -4.06 -24.41
C SER A 304 11.43 -3.50 -24.34
N LEU A 305 11.60 -2.31 -23.77
CA LEU A 305 12.88 -1.64 -23.56
C LEU A 305 12.90 -1.07 -22.13
N ASP A 306 14.10 -0.93 -21.56
CA ASP A 306 14.30 -0.09 -20.38
C ASP A 306 14.37 1.37 -20.85
N PRO A 307 13.42 2.25 -20.49
CA PRO A 307 13.48 3.65 -20.90
C PRO A 307 14.69 4.40 -20.31
N GLU A 308 15.34 3.84 -19.28
CA GLU A 308 16.55 4.43 -18.68
C GLU A 308 17.84 3.85 -19.28
N ASP A 309 17.80 2.75 -20.04
CA ASP A 309 18.95 2.12 -20.71
C ASP A 309 18.58 1.86 -22.18
N ILE A 310 18.56 2.93 -22.99
CA ILE A 310 18.00 2.92 -24.34
C ILE A 310 18.89 2.10 -25.28
N ASP A 311 20.20 2.12 -25.07
CA ASP A 311 21.14 1.36 -25.87
C ASP A 311 21.33 -0.09 -25.39
N SER A 312 20.71 -0.45 -24.24
CA SER A 312 20.72 -1.78 -23.64
C SER A 312 22.13 -2.29 -23.33
N ASN A 313 23.02 -1.39 -22.92
CA ASN A 313 24.39 -1.73 -22.55
C ASN A 313 24.52 -2.22 -21.10
N GLY A 314 23.44 -2.14 -20.30
CA GLY A 314 23.40 -2.56 -18.91
C GLY A 314 23.73 -1.46 -17.91
N VAL A 315 23.87 -0.20 -18.33
CA VAL A 315 24.04 1.00 -17.50
C VAL A 315 23.00 2.02 -17.92
N ALA A 316 22.23 2.54 -16.97
CA ALA A 316 21.25 3.56 -17.28
C ALA A 316 21.93 4.81 -17.89
N ASP A 317 21.43 5.26 -19.04
CA ASP A 317 21.92 6.37 -19.87
C ASP A 317 22.14 7.65 -19.06
N GLY A 318 21.26 7.93 -18.07
CA GLY A 318 21.36 9.09 -17.19
C GLY A 318 22.62 9.09 -16.30
N TYR A 319 23.23 7.93 -16.11
CA TYR A 319 24.44 7.71 -15.31
C TYR A 319 25.60 7.14 -16.13
N GLN A 320 25.43 6.98 -17.44
CA GLN A 320 26.44 6.37 -18.30
C GLN A 320 27.62 7.33 -18.54
N VAL A 321 28.82 6.78 -18.54
CA VAL A 321 30.04 7.51 -18.92
C VAL A 321 30.37 7.21 -20.38
N SER A 322 30.46 8.27 -21.20
CA SER A 322 30.84 8.15 -22.62
C SER A 322 32.34 8.36 -22.82
N GLY A 323 32.97 7.50 -23.62
CA GLY A 323 34.38 7.65 -24.01
C GLY A 323 35.34 6.92 -23.06
N PHE A 324 36.59 7.36 -23.05
CA PHE A 324 37.64 6.77 -22.22
C PHE A 324 37.36 7.01 -20.74
N ALA A 325 37.28 5.93 -19.96
CA ALA A 325 37.23 5.94 -18.52
C ALA A 325 38.37 5.07 -17.97
N ASP A 326 38.95 5.47 -16.85
CA ASP A 326 40.04 4.75 -16.18
C ASP A 326 39.89 4.96 -14.67
N THR A 327 39.00 4.20 -14.06
CA THR A 327 38.66 4.34 -12.64
C THR A 327 39.69 3.66 -11.73
N ASN A 328 40.45 2.70 -12.27
CA ASN A 328 41.52 2.02 -11.53
C ASN A 328 42.90 2.71 -11.68
N ASN A 329 43.01 3.75 -12.51
CA ASN A 329 44.20 4.54 -12.82
C ASN A 329 45.37 3.70 -13.38
N ASN A 330 45.09 2.79 -14.30
CA ASN A 330 46.12 1.94 -14.93
C ASN A 330 46.44 2.32 -16.38
N GLU A 331 45.92 3.45 -16.86
CA GLU A 331 46.07 3.97 -18.24
C GLU A 331 45.40 3.11 -19.33
N VAL A 332 44.56 2.15 -18.95
CA VAL A 332 43.73 1.32 -19.85
C VAL A 332 42.27 1.76 -19.71
N ASP A 333 41.53 1.70 -20.82
CA ASP A 333 40.10 2.00 -20.80
C ASP A 333 39.36 0.91 -20.02
N ASP A 334 38.61 1.30 -18.99
CA ASP A 334 37.76 0.45 -18.15
C ASP A 334 36.90 -0.51 -18.99
N ASN A 335 36.36 -0.04 -20.12
CA ASN A 335 35.55 -0.85 -21.03
C ASN A 335 36.34 -2.03 -21.64
N ALA A 336 37.63 -1.85 -21.90
CA ALA A 336 38.51 -2.89 -22.42
C ALA A 336 38.88 -3.92 -21.34
N GLU A 337 38.73 -3.58 -20.07
CA GLU A 337 39.05 -4.42 -18.92
C GLU A 337 37.84 -5.14 -18.33
N GLY A 338 36.62 -4.82 -18.80
CA GLY A 338 35.38 -5.34 -18.22
C GLY A 338 35.01 -4.65 -16.90
N ILE A 339 35.49 -3.42 -16.70
CA ILE A 339 35.03 -2.54 -15.63
C ILE A 339 33.86 -1.73 -16.19
N ARG A 340 32.71 -1.76 -15.52
CA ARG A 340 31.54 -0.95 -15.86
C ARG A 340 31.65 0.39 -15.15
N THR A 341 31.74 1.46 -15.91
CA THR A 341 31.84 2.82 -15.36
C THR A 341 30.45 3.46 -15.29
N VAL A 342 30.14 4.04 -14.14
CA VAL A 342 28.87 4.73 -13.87
C VAL A 342 29.15 6.05 -13.13
N LEU A 343 28.33 7.07 -13.39
CA LEU A 343 28.33 8.31 -12.61
C LEU A 343 27.59 8.10 -11.29
N GLU A 344 28.13 8.62 -10.19
CA GLU A 344 27.37 8.69 -8.93
C GLU A 344 26.13 9.58 -9.06
N ASN A 345 25.20 9.50 -8.11
CA ASN A 345 23.87 10.09 -8.26
C ASN A 345 23.87 11.62 -8.50
N ALA A 346 24.84 12.38 -7.98
CA ALA A 346 24.97 13.81 -8.27
C ALA A 346 25.61 14.11 -9.64
N GLY A 347 26.07 13.09 -10.36
CA GLY A 347 26.61 13.17 -11.72
C GLY A 347 28.04 13.73 -11.79
N THR A 348 28.74 13.84 -10.66
CA THR A 348 30.02 14.56 -10.60
C THR A 348 31.24 13.66 -10.66
N SER A 349 31.10 12.41 -10.23
CA SER A 349 32.20 11.46 -10.06
C SER A 349 31.91 10.14 -10.77
N MET A 350 32.95 9.56 -11.37
CA MET A 350 32.89 8.25 -12.00
C MET A 350 33.28 7.17 -11.00
N VAL A 351 32.53 6.08 -10.97
CA VAL A 351 32.81 4.88 -10.17
C VAL A 351 32.88 3.68 -11.11
N GLY A 352 33.94 2.88 -10.96
CA GLY A 352 34.10 1.64 -11.70
C GLY A 352 33.58 0.45 -10.91
N ILE A 353 32.86 -0.45 -11.55
CA ILE A 353 32.33 -1.67 -10.94
C ILE A 353 32.79 -2.87 -11.75
N THR A 354 33.38 -3.85 -11.09
CA THR A 354 33.73 -5.13 -11.73
C THR A 354 33.46 -6.28 -10.78
N THR A 355 33.34 -7.49 -11.32
CA THR A 355 33.07 -8.70 -10.55
C THR A 355 34.07 -9.79 -10.90
N GLY A 356 34.44 -10.61 -9.91
CA GLY A 356 35.29 -11.78 -10.15
C GLY A 356 34.61 -12.91 -10.92
N SER A 357 33.27 -12.88 -11.04
CA SER A 357 32.48 -13.88 -11.77
C SER A 357 31.12 -13.31 -12.16
N GLY A 358 30.56 -13.79 -13.28
CA GLY A 358 29.31 -13.29 -13.84
C GLY A 358 29.47 -11.95 -14.55
N ASP A 359 28.35 -11.40 -15.00
CA ASP A 359 28.28 -10.13 -15.71
C ASP A 359 27.52 -9.10 -14.88
N VAL A 360 28.11 -7.93 -14.66
CA VAL A 360 27.42 -6.79 -14.01
C VAL A 360 26.55 -6.09 -15.06
N THR A 361 25.27 -5.94 -14.76
CA THR A 361 24.24 -5.34 -15.61
C THR A 361 23.21 -4.56 -14.78
N ALA A 362 22.23 -3.96 -15.43
CA ALA A 362 21.15 -3.17 -14.84
C ALA A 362 21.65 -2.11 -13.83
N ILE A 363 22.80 -1.49 -14.14
CA ILE A 363 23.46 -0.54 -13.26
C ILE A 363 22.72 0.79 -13.29
N THR A 364 22.39 1.29 -12.11
CA THR A 364 21.83 2.62 -11.88
C THR A 364 22.29 3.13 -10.51
N THR A 365 21.99 4.38 -10.22
CA THR A 365 22.16 4.91 -8.87
C THR A 365 20.82 5.09 -8.18
N LEU A 366 20.82 4.99 -6.86
CA LEU A 366 19.70 5.33 -6.00
C LEU A 366 19.98 6.68 -5.32
N PRO A 367 19.11 7.68 -5.50
CA PRO A 367 19.26 8.94 -4.80
C PRO A 367 18.99 8.74 -3.31
N ALA A 368 19.77 9.39 -2.45
CA ALA A 368 19.61 9.25 -1.01
C ALA A 368 18.23 9.70 -0.46
N SER A 369 17.42 10.38 -1.27
CA SER A 369 16.05 10.79 -0.93
C SER A 369 15.05 9.64 -0.84
N ILE A 370 15.32 8.49 -1.47
CA ILE A 370 14.43 7.32 -1.35
C ILE A 370 14.75 6.48 -0.12
N ILE A 371 15.89 6.74 0.51
CA ILE A 371 16.33 6.00 1.70
C ILE A 371 15.67 6.67 2.92
N PRO A 372 14.98 5.92 3.77
CA PRO A 372 14.37 6.47 4.98
C PRO A 372 15.43 7.20 5.83
N VAL A 373 15.22 8.51 6.05
CA VAL A 373 16.18 9.38 6.77
C VAL A 373 16.41 8.92 8.22
N GLU A 374 15.44 8.20 8.79
CA GLU A 374 15.54 7.60 10.13
C GLU A 374 16.56 6.47 10.20
N GLU A 375 16.79 5.76 9.08
CA GLU A 375 17.73 4.63 8.96
C GLU A 375 19.12 5.12 8.54
N LEU A 376 19.19 6.01 7.55
CA LEU A 376 20.44 6.55 7.05
C LEU A 376 20.25 7.95 6.46
N SER A 377 21.01 8.92 6.95
CA SER A 377 20.88 10.30 6.46
C SER A 377 21.47 10.46 5.05
N ALA A 378 20.88 11.31 4.22
CA ALA A 378 21.42 11.58 2.88
C ALA A 378 22.86 12.14 2.91
N GLY A 379 23.21 12.89 3.97
CA GLY A 379 24.57 13.41 4.17
C GLY A 379 25.62 12.34 4.50
N SER A 380 25.20 11.12 4.82
CA SER A 380 26.12 9.99 5.07
C SER A 380 26.49 9.20 3.82
N LEU A 381 25.86 9.44 2.67
CA LEU A 381 26.06 8.67 1.43
C LEU A 381 26.67 9.54 0.33
N SER A 382 27.97 9.84 0.43
CA SER A 382 28.65 10.78 -0.47
C SER A 382 28.63 10.38 -1.95
N TYR A 383 28.45 9.09 -2.25
CA TYR A 383 28.33 8.56 -3.62
C TYR A 383 26.93 8.01 -3.94
N GLY A 384 25.96 8.14 -3.01
CA GLY A 384 24.68 7.42 -3.09
C GLY A 384 24.84 5.91 -2.93
N LEU A 385 23.81 5.15 -3.34
CA LEU A 385 23.90 3.71 -3.51
C LEU A 385 23.87 3.37 -4.99
N PHE A 386 24.50 2.26 -5.36
CA PHE A 386 24.48 1.69 -6.69
C PHE A 386 23.55 0.49 -6.68
N ALA A 387 22.52 0.50 -7.54
CA ALA A 387 21.68 -0.67 -7.77
C ALA A 387 22.16 -1.35 -9.06
N PHE A 388 22.45 -2.64 -8.98
CA PHE A 388 22.95 -3.43 -10.10
C PHE A 388 22.50 -4.89 -9.95
N SER A 389 22.70 -5.66 -11.01
CA SER A 389 22.54 -7.11 -10.98
C SER A 389 23.80 -7.79 -11.48
N ILE A 390 24.10 -8.96 -10.91
CA ILE A 390 25.14 -9.86 -11.42
C ILE A 390 24.44 -11.07 -12.00
N GLU A 391 24.71 -11.40 -13.26
CA GLU A 391 24.09 -12.55 -13.93
C GLU A 391 25.13 -13.60 -14.36
N GLY A 392 24.65 -14.79 -14.72
CA GLY A 392 25.50 -15.86 -15.26
C GLY A 392 26.28 -16.62 -14.18
N LEU A 393 25.81 -16.60 -12.93
CA LEU A 393 26.42 -17.35 -11.84
C LEU A 393 25.99 -18.83 -11.87
N PRO A 394 26.83 -19.76 -11.40
CA PRO A 394 26.45 -21.15 -11.24
C PRO A 394 25.30 -21.31 -10.24
N VAL A 395 24.27 -22.08 -10.61
CA VAL A 395 23.12 -22.37 -9.74
C VAL A 395 23.35 -23.66 -8.95
N ASP A 396 23.58 -23.55 -7.64
CA ASP A 396 23.69 -24.70 -6.73
C ASP A 396 23.17 -24.34 -5.34
N VAL A 397 21.97 -24.82 -5.00
CA VAL A 397 21.31 -24.56 -3.70
C VAL A 397 22.13 -25.10 -2.51
N THR A 398 22.97 -26.11 -2.73
CA THR A 398 23.81 -26.69 -1.66
C THR A 398 25.14 -25.96 -1.48
N SER A 399 25.57 -25.21 -2.48
CA SER A 399 26.77 -24.38 -2.46
C SER A 399 26.57 -23.13 -3.32
N PRO A 400 25.78 -22.16 -2.84
CA PRO A 400 25.43 -20.98 -3.64
C PRO A 400 26.66 -20.20 -4.10
N ALA A 401 26.56 -19.57 -5.27
CA ALA A 401 27.66 -18.82 -5.84
C ALA A 401 28.04 -17.65 -4.93
N SER A 402 29.35 -17.46 -4.68
CA SER A 402 29.87 -16.32 -3.94
C SER A 402 30.81 -15.51 -4.82
N VAL A 403 30.58 -14.21 -4.91
CA VAL A 403 31.30 -13.31 -5.81
C VAL A 403 31.90 -12.13 -5.04
N SER A 404 33.05 -11.66 -5.52
CA SER A 404 33.66 -10.42 -5.04
C SER A 404 33.44 -9.34 -6.08
N VAL A 405 32.71 -8.29 -5.70
CA VAL A 405 32.49 -7.09 -6.50
C VAL A 405 33.48 -6.03 -6.03
N ILE A 406 34.21 -5.42 -6.96
CA ILE A 406 35.18 -4.38 -6.66
C ILE A 406 34.64 -3.07 -7.20
N PHE A 407 34.57 -2.08 -6.31
CA PHE A 407 34.23 -0.70 -6.63
C PHE A 407 35.50 0.16 -6.61
N TYR A 408 35.69 0.96 -7.65
CA TYR A 408 36.78 1.93 -7.80
C TYR A 408 36.23 3.35 -7.70
N PHE A 409 36.53 4.04 -6.60
CA PHE A 409 36.11 5.42 -6.34
C PHE A 409 37.19 6.41 -6.78
N PRO A 410 36.83 7.67 -7.10
CA PRO A 410 37.80 8.68 -7.54
C PRO A 410 38.73 9.14 -6.40
N GLU A 411 38.27 9.08 -5.16
CA GLU A 411 39.02 9.49 -3.97
C GLU A 411 39.07 8.36 -2.94
N ALA A 412 40.07 8.43 -2.06
CA ALA A 412 40.16 7.50 -0.95
C ALA A 412 38.91 7.61 -0.06
N LEU A 413 38.31 6.46 0.27
CA LEU A 413 37.17 6.39 1.16
C LEU A 413 37.60 6.78 2.58
N PRO A 414 36.77 7.51 3.35
CA PRO A 414 37.04 7.84 4.75
C PRO A 414 37.40 6.60 5.58
N ALA A 415 38.26 6.77 6.60
CA ALA A 415 38.72 5.66 7.44
C ALA A 415 37.59 4.98 8.26
N ASP A 416 36.48 5.68 8.47
CA ASP A 416 35.26 5.24 9.14
C ASP A 416 34.15 4.84 8.16
N SER A 417 34.50 4.60 6.88
CA SER A 417 33.56 4.13 5.87
C SER A 417 32.92 2.81 6.27
N ARG A 418 31.63 2.73 5.98
CA ARG A 418 30.77 1.56 6.10
C ARG A 418 30.13 1.28 4.77
N TRP A 419 29.66 0.04 4.59
CA TRP A 419 28.87 -0.32 3.43
C TRP A 419 27.42 -0.53 3.83
N TYR A 420 26.52 0.22 3.20
CA TYR A 420 25.09 0.08 3.45
C TYR A 420 24.43 -0.52 2.22
N LYS A 421 23.47 -1.41 2.48
CA LYS A 421 22.54 -1.93 1.48
C LYS A 421 21.15 -1.39 1.74
N PHE A 422 20.42 -1.09 0.69
CA PHE A 422 19.00 -0.74 0.80
C PHE A 422 18.17 -1.85 0.18
N ASP A 423 17.28 -2.42 0.98
CA ASP A 423 16.34 -3.43 0.53
C ASP A 423 15.02 -2.76 0.20
N GLU A 424 14.77 -2.53 -1.10
CA GLU A 424 13.55 -1.89 -1.58
C GLU A 424 12.30 -2.69 -1.20
N ALA A 425 12.38 -4.02 -1.18
CA ALA A 425 11.22 -4.86 -0.90
C ALA A 425 10.74 -4.73 0.55
N SER A 426 11.65 -4.54 1.51
CA SER A 426 11.31 -4.35 2.92
C SER A 426 11.45 -2.91 3.41
N GLU A 427 11.88 -1.97 2.56
CA GLU A 427 12.22 -0.58 2.88
C GLU A 427 13.23 -0.44 4.04
N THR A 428 14.18 -1.38 4.16
CA THR A 428 15.15 -1.40 5.27
C THR A 428 16.58 -1.17 4.80
N VAL A 429 17.39 -0.53 5.66
CA VAL A 429 18.84 -0.39 5.47
C VAL A 429 19.57 -1.46 6.28
N LEU A 430 20.55 -2.10 5.65
CA LEU A 430 21.44 -3.07 6.29
C LEU A 430 22.88 -2.56 6.28
N ASP A 431 23.51 -2.52 7.46
CA ASP A 431 24.97 -2.37 7.56
C ASP A 431 25.64 -3.69 7.14
N TYR A 432 26.29 -3.68 5.99
CA TYR A 432 26.92 -4.84 5.37
C TYR A 432 28.45 -4.77 5.45
N THR A 433 28.98 -3.87 6.29
CA THR A 433 30.42 -3.58 6.40
C THR A 433 31.27 -4.82 6.66
N ASP A 434 30.76 -5.80 7.42
CA ASP A 434 31.50 -7.03 7.75
C ASP A 434 31.82 -7.91 6.52
N GLN A 435 31.14 -7.70 5.40
CA GLN A 435 31.40 -8.39 4.13
C GLN A 435 32.22 -7.54 3.15
N VAL A 436 32.76 -6.40 3.59
CA VAL A 436 33.47 -5.44 2.75
C VAL A 436 34.90 -5.23 3.23
N THR A 437 35.83 -5.26 2.30
CA THR A 437 37.22 -4.84 2.52
C THR A 437 37.46 -3.50 1.85
N PHE A 438 37.75 -2.47 2.65
CA PHE A 438 38.13 -1.14 2.16
C PHE A 438 39.64 -1.02 2.03
N SER A 439 40.11 -0.47 0.90
CA SER A 439 41.54 -0.22 0.66
C SER A 439 41.72 1.03 -0.19
N GLY A 440 42.05 2.15 0.46
CA GLY A 440 42.23 3.44 -0.22
C GLY A 440 40.92 3.89 -0.87
N ASN A 441 40.91 3.96 -2.20
CA ASN A 441 39.74 4.32 -3.01
C ASN A 441 38.96 3.10 -3.52
N THR A 442 39.17 1.92 -2.95
CA THR A 442 38.48 0.70 -3.38
C THR A 442 37.66 0.07 -2.25
N ALA A 443 36.53 -0.52 -2.62
CA ALA A 443 35.74 -1.38 -1.76
C ALA A 443 35.54 -2.72 -2.46
N THR A 444 35.95 -3.82 -1.80
CA THR A 444 35.67 -5.19 -2.27
C THR A 444 34.54 -5.77 -1.45
N VAL A 445 33.37 -5.94 -2.06
CA VAL A 445 32.14 -6.44 -1.44
C VAL A 445 31.96 -7.90 -1.79
N ARG A 446 31.80 -8.75 -0.77
CA ARG A 446 31.49 -10.17 -0.97
C ARG A 446 29.98 -10.38 -0.95
N LEU A 447 29.44 -10.91 -2.04
CA LEU A 447 28.03 -11.26 -2.19
C LEU A 447 27.85 -12.77 -2.35
N VAL A 448 26.65 -13.25 -2.08
CA VAL A 448 26.26 -14.66 -2.20
C VAL A 448 24.86 -14.70 -2.84
N ASP A 449 24.73 -15.47 -3.92
CA ASP A 449 23.46 -15.76 -4.63
C ASP A 449 22.46 -16.42 -3.66
N GLY A 450 21.30 -15.80 -3.46
CA GLY A 450 20.29 -16.17 -2.47
C GLY A 450 20.69 -15.95 -1.00
N GLY A 451 21.79 -15.23 -0.75
CA GLY A 451 22.30 -14.93 0.59
C GLY A 451 21.88 -13.56 1.13
N PRO A 452 22.33 -13.19 2.34
CA PRO A 452 22.12 -11.85 2.88
C PRO A 452 22.68 -10.78 1.95
N GLY A 453 21.85 -9.81 1.60
CA GLY A 453 22.19 -8.74 0.67
C GLY A 453 21.93 -9.05 -0.80
N ASP A 454 21.34 -10.20 -1.11
CA ASP A 454 20.70 -10.46 -2.39
C ASP A 454 19.20 -10.18 -2.28
N SER A 455 18.74 -9.14 -2.97
CA SER A 455 17.39 -8.60 -2.78
C SER A 455 16.28 -9.53 -3.26
N ASP A 456 16.59 -10.53 -4.11
CA ASP A 456 15.60 -11.47 -4.63
C ASP A 456 15.38 -12.72 -3.76
N GLY A 457 16.33 -13.01 -2.87
CA GLY A 457 16.28 -14.12 -1.91
C GLY A 457 16.47 -15.52 -2.49
N LEU A 458 16.89 -15.66 -3.75
CA LEU A 458 16.93 -16.95 -4.46
C LEU A 458 18.33 -17.34 -4.90
N VAL A 459 18.63 -18.65 -4.84
CA VAL A 459 19.81 -19.21 -5.52
C VAL A 459 19.42 -19.52 -6.95
N ASN A 460 19.47 -18.51 -7.82
CA ASN A 460 19.00 -18.59 -9.21
C ASN A 460 20.09 -18.21 -10.23
N GLY A 461 21.33 -18.03 -9.77
CA GLY A 461 22.46 -17.63 -10.60
C GLY A 461 22.50 -16.13 -10.88
N ARG A 462 21.81 -15.34 -10.05
CA ARG A 462 21.65 -13.91 -10.22
C ARG A 462 21.54 -13.22 -8.86
N ILE A 463 22.34 -12.18 -8.67
CA ILE A 463 22.30 -11.36 -7.46
C ILE A 463 21.73 -9.99 -7.82
N VAL A 464 20.74 -9.50 -7.07
CA VAL A 464 20.19 -8.14 -7.17
C VAL A 464 20.64 -7.34 -5.96
N ASP A 465 21.37 -6.25 -6.19
CA ASP A 465 22.03 -5.53 -5.09
C ASP A 465 21.98 -4.01 -5.26
N PRO A 466 21.23 -3.32 -4.40
CA PRO A 466 21.42 -1.92 -4.10
C PRO A 466 22.33 -1.71 -2.88
N GLY A 467 23.51 -1.12 -3.09
CA GLY A 467 24.44 -0.81 -2.00
C GLY A 467 25.51 0.21 -2.34
N GLY A 468 26.15 0.76 -1.30
CA GLY A 468 27.17 1.79 -1.48
C GLY A 468 27.86 2.20 -0.18
N PRO A 469 28.95 2.95 -0.28
CA PRO A 469 29.70 3.42 0.88
C PRO A 469 28.98 4.59 1.56
N GLY A 470 29.06 4.62 2.88
CA GLY A 470 28.66 5.78 3.67
C GLY A 470 29.44 5.90 4.97
N VAL A 471 29.20 6.98 5.71
CA VAL A 471 29.76 7.18 7.06
C VAL A 471 28.65 7.08 8.09
N ALA A 472 28.91 6.46 9.24
CA ALA A 472 27.92 6.45 10.31
C ALA A 472 27.72 7.88 10.84
N THR A 473 26.52 8.44 10.74
CA THR A 473 26.21 9.67 11.45
C THR A 473 26.10 9.33 12.94
N GLY A 474 27.09 9.78 13.71
CA GLY A 474 27.01 9.72 15.16
C GLY A 474 25.80 10.54 15.63
N VAL A 475 24.67 9.90 15.90
CA VAL A 475 23.74 10.45 16.88
C VAL A 475 24.53 10.49 18.17
N GLY A 476 24.96 11.68 18.59
CA GLY A 476 25.84 11.90 19.74
C GLY A 476 25.29 11.23 20.99
N GLY A 477 25.72 9.99 21.23
CA GLY A 477 25.58 9.28 22.48
C GLY A 477 26.47 9.97 23.49
N SER A 478 25.96 11.04 24.11
CA SER A 478 26.54 11.55 25.34
C SER A 478 26.41 10.45 26.39
N GLU A 479 27.54 9.83 26.72
CA GLU A 479 27.71 9.08 27.96
C GLU A 479 27.29 9.98 29.14
N GLY A 480 26.12 9.69 29.70
CA GLY A 480 25.55 10.41 30.82
C GLY A 480 24.33 9.65 31.33
N GLY A 481 24.55 8.75 32.29
CA GLY A 481 23.54 7.85 32.83
C GLY A 481 22.22 8.53 33.16
N GLY A 482 21.15 7.99 32.59
CA GLY A 482 19.78 8.36 32.90
C GLY A 482 18.84 7.50 32.07
N CYS A 483 18.02 6.69 32.73
CA CYS A 483 17.05 5.79 32.11
C CYS A 483 16.19 6.56 31.07
N ALA A 484 16.30 6.19 29.79
CA ALA A 484 15.40 6.65 28.75
C ALA A 484 14.52 5.48 28.30
N LEU A 485 13.21 5.68 28.45
CA LEU A 485 12.15 4.83 27.94
C LEU A 485 12.14 4.94 26.41
N ASN A 486 11.98 3.80 25.73
CA ASN A 486 11.62 3.73 24.31
C ASN A 486 10.40 4.61 24.05
N VAL A 487 10.55 5.60 23.18
CA VAL A 487 9.44 6.45 22.71
C VAL A 487 9.05 5.97 21.31
N HIS A 488 8.35 4.85 21.25
CA HIS A 488 7.51 4.52 20.10
C HIS A 488 6.06 4.63 20.55
N ARG A 489 5.58 5.88 20.73
CA ARG A 489 4.16 6.19 20.82
C ARG A 489 3.91 7.57 20.22
N LYS A 490 3.09 7.60 19.17
CA LYS A 490 2.45 8.80 18.67
C LYS A 490 1.76 9.54 19.84
N TYR A 491 1.91 10.85 19.84
CA TYR A 491 1.40 11.77 20.85
C TYR A 491 -0.09 11.55 21.15
N ASP A 492 -0.44 11.37 22.43
CA ASP A 492 -1.81 11.44 22.93
C ASP A 492 -1.94 12.69 23.82
N GLY A 493 -2.69 13.68 23.33
CA GLY A 493 -2.82 15.03 23.91
C GLY A 493 -3.52 15.09 25.27
N GLY A 494 -4.01 13.97 25.80
CA GLY A 494 -4.70 13.91 27.10
C GLY A 494 -3.80 14.01 28.33
N LEU A 495 -2.53 13.59 28.24
CA LEU A 495 -1.67 13.44 29.44
C LEU A 495 -1.03 14.76 29.91
N LEU A 496 -0.94 15.77 29.03
CA LEU A 496 -0.39 17.08 29.39
C LEU A 496 -1.34 17.89 30.31
N PHE A 497 -2.65 17.65 30.21
CA PHE A 497 -3.65 18.32 31.06
C PHE A 497 -3.63 17.83 32.51
N VAL A 498 -3.30 16.56 32.76
CA VAL A 498 -3.27 15.97 34.11
C VAL A 498 -2.05 16.42 34.92
N LEU A 499 -0.93 16.71 34.25
CA LEU A 499 0.29 17.23 34.91
C LEU A 499 0.21 18.74 35.22
N LEU A 500 -0.53 19.52 34.43
CA LEU A 500 -0.74 20.95 34.71
C LEU A 500 -1.71 21.21 35.88
N VAL A 501 -2.74 20.37 36.07
CA VAL A 501 -3.73 20.54 37.16
C VAL A 501 -3.19 20.04 38.52
N SER A 502 -2.29 19.05 38.52
CA SER A 502 -1.66 18.55 39.75
C SER A 502 -0.55 19.48 40.27
N GLY A 503 0.17 20.18 39.39
CA GLY A 503 1.17 21.20 39.76
C GLY A 503 0.58 22.42 40.50
N MET A 504 -0.59 22.91 40.09
CA MET A 504 -1.25 24.03 40.78
C MET A 504 -1.72 23.67 42.20
N SER A 505 -2.06 22.40 42.46
CA SER A 505 -2.50 21.95 43.79
C SER A 505 -1.36 21.89 44.82
N VAL A 506 -0.13 21.66 44.39
CA VAL A 506 1.06 21.60 45.27
C VAL A 506 1.58 23.00 45.59
N VAL A 507 1.53 23.93 44.64
CA VAL A 507 1.93 25.34 44.87
C VAL A 507 0.95 26.06 45.80
N TRP A 508 -0.35 25.76 45.73
CA TRP A 508 -1.34 26.36 46.63
C TRP A 508 -1.25 25.88 48.09
N ARG A 509 -0.74 24.66 48.34
CA ARG A 509 -0.54 24.16 49.72
C ARG A 509 0.73 24.68 50.39
N ARG A 510 1.73 25.14 49.64
CA ARG A 510 2.97 25.68 50.23
C ARG A 510 2.87 27.15 50.67
N LYS A 511 1.91 27.91 50.13
CA LYS A 511 1.71 29.34 50.48
C LYS A 511 0.82 29.57 51.72
N ARG A 512 0.28 28.53 52.36
CA ARG A 512 -0.53 28.63 53.60
C ARG A 512 0.20 28.24 54.90
N ARG A 513 1.52 28.05 54.87
CA ARG A 513 2.32 27.68 56.07
C ARG A 513 3.39 28.71 56.46
N SER A 514 3.33 29.92 55.91
CA SER A 514 4.25 31.01 56.27
C SER A 514 3.48 32.32 56.40
N GLY A 515 2.55 32.34 57.34
CA GLY A 515 1.81 33.51 57.83
C GLY A 515 1.47 33.27 59.30
#